data_AF-A0A946UE03-F1
#
_entry.id   AF-A0A946UE03-F1
#
_cell.length_a   1.000
_cell.length_b   1.000
_cell.length_c   1.000
_cell.angle_alpha   90.00
_cell.angle_beta   90.00
_cell.angle_gamma   90.00
#
_symmetry.space_group_name_H-M   'P 1'
#
loop_
_entity.id
_entity.type
_entity.pdbx_description
1 polymer ?
#
loop_
_entity_poly.entity_id
_entity_poly.type
_entity_poly.pdbx_seq_one_letter_code
_entity_poly.pdbx_strand_id
1 'polypeptide(L)'
;LLAPGVDSPRREYQKLEVSRLIQVALDRLPPRYGDALEWKYIHGYTVREIAARLDLSPEAAQSLLARAKRAFQEIYGTLARPVIHEARQ
;
A
#
# COMPACT_ATOMS: atom_id res chain seq x y z
N LEU A 1 -14.31 -10.94 -34.93
CA LEU A 1 -13.49 -11.61 -33.88
C LEU A 1 -12.79 -10.52 -33.07
N LEU A 2 -13.32 -10.16 -31.90
CA LEU A 2 -12.61 -9.29 -30.95
C LEU A 2 -11.64 -10.16 -30.13
N ALA A 3 -10.37 -9.77 -30.09
CA ALA A 3 -9.32 -10.54 -29.43
C ALA A 3 -9.50 -10.53 -27.89
N PRO A 4 -9.35 -11.67 -27.21
CA PRO A 4 -9.26 -11.72 -25.75
C PRO A 4 -7.85 -11.27 -25.34
N GLY A 5 -7.71 -10.04 -24.87
CA GLY A 5 -6.40 -9.53 -24.44
C GLY A 5 -6.28 -8.01 -24.32
N VAL A 6 -7.23 -7.24 -24.85
CA VAL A 6 -7.34 -5.82 -24.49
C VAL A 6 -7.80 -5.78 -23.04
N ASP A 7 -6.95 -5.29 -22.13
CA ASP A 7 -7.38 -4.92 -20.78
C ASP A 7 -8.65 -4.09 -20.96
N SER A 8 -9.81 -4.63 -20.58
CA SER A 8 -11.07 -3.95 -20.83
C SER A 8 -11.00 -2.57 -20.15
N PRO A 9 -11.53 -1.50 -20.75
CA PRO A 9 -11.41 -0.15 -20.17
C PRO A 9 -11.77 -0.12 -18.67
N ARG A 10 -12.79 -0.89 -18.28
CA ARG A 10 -13.18 -1.10 -16.88
C ARG A 10 -12.06 -1.63 -15.97
N ARG A 11 -11.23 -2.57 -16.42
CA ARG A 11 -10.08 -3.09 -15.66
C ARG A 11 -8.97 -2.04 -15.52
N GLU A 12 -8.72 -1.27 -16.57
CA GLU A 12 -7.72 -0.20 -16.52
C GLU A 12 -8.16 0.92 -15.55
N TYR A 13 -9.43 1.34 -15.61
CA TYR A 13 -10.01 2.25 -14.63
C TYR A 13 -9.93 1.71 -13.20
N GLN A 14 -10.19 0.41 -12.98
CA GLN A 14 -10.06 -0.20 -11.65
C GLN A 14 -8.61 -0.17 -11.13
N LYS A 15 -7.62 -0.43 -11.99
CA LYS A 15 -6.19 -0.34 -11.61
C LYS A 15 -5.80 1.09 -11.23
N LEU A 16 -6.25 2.08 -11.99
CA LEU A 16 -5.99 3.49 -11.72
C LEU A 16 -6.62 3.94 -10.40
N GLU A 17 -7.87 3.56 -10.14
CA GLU A 17 -8.55 3.89 -8.89
C GLU A 17 -7.88 3.23 -7.69
N VAL A 18 -7.51 1.95 -7.77
CA VAL A 18 -6.75 1.27 -6.70
C VAL A 18 -5.43 1.98 -6.45
N SER A 19 -4.69 2.33 -7.50
CA SER A 19 -3.41 3.04 -7.39
C SER A 19 -3.59 4.40 -6.71
N ARG A 20 -4.63 5.15 -7.08
CA ARG A 20 -4.99 6.43 -6.45
C ARG A 20 -5.29 6.25 -4.96
N LEU A 21 -6.05 5.23 -4.58
CA LEU A 21 -6.36 4.95 -3.18
C LEU A 21 -5.11 4.55 -2.38
N ILE A 22 -4.20 3.78 -2.97
CA ILE A 22 -2.91 3.44 -2.35
C ILE A 22 -2.08 4.70 -2.11
N GLN A 23 -1.95 5.58 -3.10
CA GLN A 23 -1.20 6.84 -2.97
C GLN A 23 -1.79 7.71 -1.85
N VAL A 24 -3.11 7.93 -1.85
CA VAL A 24 -3.78 8.72 -0.80
C VAL A 24 -3.62 8.07 0.59
N ALA A 25 -3.60 6.74 0.67
CA ALA A 25 -3.38 6.05 1.93
C ALA A 25 -1.94 6.24 2.44
N LEU A 26 -0.95 6.16 1.55
CA LEU A 26 0.46 6.38 1.85
C LEU A 26 0.73 7.83 2.28
N ASP A 27 0.14 8.82 1.61
CA ASP A 27 0.27 10.26 1.93
C ASP A 27 -0.24 10.62 3.34
N ARG A 28 -1.12 9.79 3.89
CA ARG A 28 -1.70 9.97 5.24
C ARG A 28 -0.93 9.26 6.34
N LEU A 29 0.06 8.44 5.99
CA LEU A 29 0.91 7.78 6.98
C LEU A 29 1.92 8.76 7.56
N PRO A 30 2.35 8.56 8.82
CA PRO A 30 3.58 9.18 9.30
C PRO A 30 4.74 8.91 8.32
N PRO A 31 5.62 9.88 8.02
CA PRO A 31 6.65 9.73 6.98
C PRO A 31 7.49 8.46 7.11
N ARG A 32 7.93 8.14 8.34
CA ARG A 32 8.72 6.93 8.64
C ARG A 32 7.99 5.61 8.35
N TYR A 33 6.66 5.61 8.29
CA TYR A 33 5.87 4.43 7.98
C TYR A 33 5.79 4.22 6.47
N GLY A 34 5.64 5.29 5.69
CA GLY A 34 5.66 5.25 4.23
C GLY A 34 6.99 4.68 3.73
N ASP A 35 8.11 5.26 4.15
CA ASP A 35 9.46 4.82 3.79
C ASP A 35 9.68 3.34 4.12
N ALA A 36 9.31 2.93 5.33
CA ALA A 36 9.50 1.54 5.78
C ALA A 36 8.67 0.54 4.96
N LEU A 37 7.42 0.89 4.59
CA LEU A 37 6.58 0.04 3.75
C LEU A 37 7.09 -0.01 2.31
N GLU A 38 7.50 1.12 1.75
CA GLU A 38 8.07 1.18 0.41
C GLU A 38 9.33 0.32 0.32
N TRP A 39 10.28 0.51 1.25
CA TRP A 39 11.48 -0.31 1.32
C TRP A 39 11.18 -1.79 1.47
N LYS A 40 10.18 -2.14 2.29
CA LYS A 40 9.86 -3.55 2.54
C LYS A 40 9.22 -4.23 1.34
N TYR A 41 8.27 -3.57 0.68
CA TYR A 41 7.39 -4.21 -0.30
C TYR A 41 7.69 -3.85 -1.75
N ILE A 42 8.29 -2.69 -2.00
CA ILE A 42 8.67 -2.23 -3.35
C ILE A 42 10.14 -2.53 -3.62
N HIS A 43 11.03 -2.16 -2.69
CA HIS A 43 12.47 -2.37 -2.85
C HIS A 43 12.95 -3.73 -2.32
N GLY A 44 12.11 -4.47 -1.60
CA GLY A 44 12.40 -5.83 -1.13
C GLY A 44 13.41 -5.91 0.02
N TYR A 45 13.68 -4.81 0.74
CA TYR A 45 14.66 -4.81 1.82
C TYR A 45 14.27 -5.73 2.98
N THR A 46 15.30 -6.31 3.59
CA THR A 46 15.18 -7.07 4.83
C THR A 46 14.88 -6.13 5.99
N VAL A 47 14.30 -6.69 7.06
CA VAL A 47 14.06 -5.94 8.30
C VAL A 47 15.36 -5.35 8.85
N ARG A 48 16.49 -6.07 8.72
CA ARG A 48 17.80 -5.60 9.20
C ARG A 48 18.31 -4.40 8.43
N GLU A 49 18.15 -4.39 7.10
CA GLU A 49 18.52 -3.24 6.27
C GLU A 49 17.63 -2.03 6.55
N ILE A 50 16.34 -2.24 6.77
CA ILE A 50 15.40 -1.17 7.18
C ILE A 50 15.78 -0.63 8.56
N ALA A 51 16.11 -1.51 9.51
CA ALA A 51 16.53 -1.12 10.86
C ALA A 51 17.80 -0.25 10.81
N ALA A 52 18.80 -0.66 10.03
CA ALA A 52 20.02 0.12 9.83
C ALA A 52 19.75 1.50 9.23
N ARG A 53 18.85 1.60 8.22
CA ARG A 53 18.47 2.88 7.60
C ARG A 53 17.71 3.81 8.54
N LEU A 54 16.96 3.27 9.49
CA LEU A 54 16.15 4.02 10.43
C LEU A 54 16.87 4.31 11.75
N ASP A 55 18.12 3.85 11.91
CA ASP A 55 18.87 3.85 13.17
C ASP A 55 18.07 3.20 14.32
N LEU A 56 17.56 2.00 14.07
CA LEU A 56 16.75 1.21 15.00
C LEU A 56 17.35 -0.18 15.21
N SER A 57 16.97 -0.84 16.31
CA SER A 57 17.17 -2.28 16.43
C SER A 57 16.25 -3.04 15.45
N PRO A 58 16.60 -4.27 15.05
CA PRO A 58 15.73 -5.11 14.25
C PRO A 58 14.32 -5.28 14.84
N GLU A 59 14.20 -5.43 16.16
CA GLU A 59 12.93 -5.60 16.88
C GLU A 59 12.09 -4.30 16.85
N ALA A 60 12.75 -3.15 17.00
CA ALA A 60 12.10 -1.85 16.87
C ALA A 60 11.61 -1.61 15.43
N ALA A 61 12.39 -2.02 14.42
CA ALA A 61 12.00 -1.95 13.02
C ALA A 61 10.82 -2.90 12.70
N GLN A 62 10.80 -4.13 13.24
CA GLN A 62 9.64 -5.04 13.12
C GLN A 62 8.38 -4.41 13.72
N SER A 63 8.50 -3.84 14.91
CA SER A 63 7.40 -3.16 15.59
C SER A 63 6.89 -1.96 14.80
N LEU A 64 7.80 -1.18 14.20
CA LEU A 64 7.45 -0.07 13.32
C LEU A 64 6.73 -0.55 12.06
N LEU A 65 7.23 -1.58 11.38
CA LEU A 65 6.59 -2.17 10.21
C LEU A 65 5.19 -2.72 10.52
N ALA A 66 5.02 -3.36 11.68
CA ALA A 66 3.72 -3.86 12.11
C ALA A 66 2.71 -2.71 12.31
N ARG A 67 3.12 -1.62 12.96
CA ARG A 67 2.27 -0.43 13.13
C ARG A 67 1.99 0.27 11.81
N ALA A 68 3.00 0.41 10.95
CA ALA A 68 2.85 1.00 9.62
C ALA A 68 1.83 0.23 8.78
N LYS A 69 1.91 -1.11 8.78
CA LYS A 69 0.95 -1.97 8.07
C LYS A 69 -0.47 -1.81 8.60
N ARG A 70 -0.66 -1.76 9.93
CA ARG A 70 -1.99 -1.56 10.53
C ARG A 70 -2.57 -0.21 10.16
N ALA A 71 -1.79 0.87 10.31
CA ALA A 71 -2.22 2.21 9.93
C ALA A 71 -2.62 2.28 8.46
N PHE A 72 -1.83 1.67 7.57
CA PHE A 72 -2.17 1.58 6.15
C PHE A 72 -3.48 0.83 5.92
N GLN A 73 -3.68 -0.33 6.55
CA GLN A 73 -4.89 -1.12 6.43
C GLN A 73 -6.16 -0.37 6.89
N GLU A 74 -6.06 0.38 7.98
CA GLU A 74 -7.16 1.19 8.52
C GLU A 74 -7.52 2.35 7.57
N ILE A 75 -6.53 3.10 7.11
CA ILE A 75 -6.72 4.23 6.19
C ILE A 75 -7.25 3.73 4.85
N TYR A 76 -6.57 2.76 4.24
CA TYR A 76 -6.98 2.19 2.95
C TYR A 76 -8.36 1.55 3.03
N GLY A 77 -8.67 0.80 4.09
CA GLY A 77 -9.98 0.19 4.30
C GLY A 77 -11.11 1.23 4.37
N THR A 78 -10.84 2.38 5.00
CA THR A 78 -11.80 3.50 5.05
C THR A 78 -12.01 4.11 3.67
N LEU A 79 -10.92 4.30 2.89
CA LEU A 79 -10.97 4.89 1.56
C LEU A 79 -11.58 3.96 0.50
N ALA A 80 -11.36 2.66 0.61
CA ALA A 80 -11.83 1.66 -0.37
C ALA A 80 -13.28 1.20 -0.14
N ARG A 81 -13.84 1.44 1.05
CA ARG A 81 -15.21 1.01 1.40
C ARG A 81 -16.30 1.51 0.45
N PRO A 82 -16.31 2.78 0.00
CA PRO A 82 -17.29 3.26 -0.98
C PRO A 82 -17.15 2.56 -2.35
N VAL A 83 -15.92 2.39 -2.83
CA VAL A 83 -15.62 1.76 -4.13
C VAL A 83 -16.08 0.30 -4.16
N ILE A 84 -15.90 -0.43 -3.06
CA ILE A 84 -16.33 -1.83 -2.95
C ILE A 84 -17.86 -1.95 -2.92
N HIS A 85 -18.57 -0.96 -2.38
CA HIS A 85 -20.04 -0.96 -2.37
C HIS A 85 -20.62 -0.70 -3.76
N GLU A 86 -20.07 0.27 -4.50
CA GLU A 86 -20.47 0.57 -5.89
C GLU A 86 -20.19 -0.59 -6.84
N ALA A 87 -19.14 -1.38 -6.61
CA ALA A 87 -18.83 -2.54 -7.44
C ALA A 87 -19.78 -3.74 -7.23
N ARG A 88 -20.60 -3.74 -6.17
CA ARG A 88 -21.53 -4.83 -5.81
C ARG A 88 -22.98 -4.55 -6.18
N GLN A 89 -23.32 -3.33 -6.56
CA GLN A 89 -24.64 -2.95 -7.09
C GLN A 89 -24.61 -2.91 -8.63
#